data_AF-A0A3N4JWC6-F1
#
_entry.id   AF-A0A3N4JWC6-F1
#
_cell.length_a   1.000
_cell.length_b   1.000
_cell.length_c   1.000
_cell.angle_alpha   90.00
_cell.angle_beta   90.00
_cell.angle_gamma   90.00
#
_symmetry.space_group_name_H-M   'P 1'
#
loop_
_entity.id
_entity.type
_entity.pdbx_description
1 polymer ?
#
loop_
_entity_poly.entity_id
_entity_poly.type
_entity_poly.pdbx_seq_one_letter_code
_entity_poly.pdbx_strand_id
1 'polypeptide(L)'
;MPSWGRIIAVYHRCAGNSGPHTCSRGAYTCEALGCTWPTPFKTRQALNRHIEMVHVVSCVDCPVLGCERVGENGIKRKGNLPSHLWNKHQIPSASGSQGN
;
A
#
# COMPACT_ATOMS: atom_id res chain seq x y z
N MET A 1 14.69 -11.58 -11.20
CA MET A 1 14.20 -10.24 -10.79
C MET A 1 12.74 -10.17 -11.19
N PRO A 2 11.78 -9.94 -10.27
CA PRO A 2 10.38 -9.97 -10.64
C PRO A 2 10.09 -8.79 -11.58
N SER A 3 9.64 -9.14 -12.78
CA SER A 3 9.36 -8.27 -13.92
C SER A 3 8.19 -7.34 -13.61
N TRP A 4 8.50 -6.16 -13.06
CA TRP A 4 7.54 -5.06 -12.95
C TRP A 4 7.12 -4.60 -14.34
N GLY A 5 5.94 -5.04 -14.80
CA GLY A 5 5.17 -4.26 -15.76
C GLY A 5 5.02 -2.85 -15.19
N ARG A 6 5.26 -1.84 -16.03
CA ARG A 6 5.36 -0.43 -15.65
C ARG A 6 4.04 0.05 -15.00
N ILE A 7 3.92 -0.03 -13.68
CA ILE A 7 2.77 0.50 -12.92
C ILE A 7 2.93 2.02 -12.87
N ILE A 8 2.17 2.74 -13.68
CA ILE A 8 2.20 4.21 -13.71
C ILE A 8 1.06 4.74 -12.84
N ALA A 9 1.42 5.63 -11.91
CA ALA A 9 0.49 6.42 -11.12
C ALA A 9 0.43 7.82 -11.74
N VAL A 10 -0.67 8.15 -12.42
CA VAL A 10 -0.84 9.47 -13.02
C VAL A 10 -1.61 10.39 -12.07
N TYR A 11 -1.07 11.60 -11.92
CA TYR A 11 -1.73 12.69 -11.21
C TYR A 11 -2.19 13.70 -12.26
N HIS A 12 -3.49 13.96 -12.33
CA HIS A 12 -4.02 15.02 -13.17
C HIS A 12 -4.17 16.28 -12.33
N ARG A 13 -3.29 17.26 -12.56
CA ARG A 13 -3.38 18.59 -11.97
C ARG A 13 -4.08 19.53 -12.95
N CYS A 14 -5.03 20.32 -12.46
CA CYS A 14 -5.59 21.42 -13.23
C CYS A 14 -4.55 22.54 -13.42
N ALA A 15 -4.39 23.04 -14.65
CA ALA A 15 -3.42 24.07 -15.02
C ALA A 15 -3.90 25.52 -14.74
N GLY A 16 -4.96 25.70 -13.96
CA GLY A 16 -5.62 27.00 -13.77
C GLY A 16 -4.92 27.91 -12.76
N ASN A 17 -4.93 29.22 -13.05
CA ASN A 17 -4.45 30.28 -12.16
C ASN A 17 -5.11 30.23 -10.76
N SER A 18 -4.37 30.70 -9.75
CA SER A 18 -4.61 30.62 -8.30
C SER A 18 -5.89 31.28 -7.74
N GLY A 19 -6.96 31.43 -8.52
CA GLY A 19 -8.28 31.91 -8.06
C GLY A 19 -9.19 30.77 -7.56
N PRO A 20 -10.32 31.07 -6.88
CA PRO A 20 -11.33 30.08 -6.51
C PRO A 20 -11.93 29.48 -7.78
N HIS A 21 -11.49 28.27 -8.13
CA HIS A 21 -11.97 27.54 -9.29
C HIS A 21 -12.65 26.24 -8.85
N THR A 22 -13.74 25.89 -9.52
CA THR A 22 -14.57 24.69 -9.27
C THR A 22 -13.92 23.39 -9.75
N CYS A 23 -12.67 23.43 -10.22
CA CYS A 23 -11.98 22.25 -10.73
C CYS A 23 -11.84 21.21 -9.62
N SER A 24 -12.21 19.96 -9.92
CA SER A 24 -12.12 18.86 -8.99
C SER A 24 -10.69 18.74 -8.44
N ARG A 25 -10.54 18.70 -7.11
CA ARG A 25 -9.25 18.45 -6.43
C ARG A 25 -8.55 17.28 -7.11
N GLY A 26 -7.29 17.50 -7.53
CA GLY A 26 -6.52 16.54 -8.32
C GLY A 26 -6.64 15.12 -7.78
N ALA A 27 -6.86 14.19 -8.71
CA ALA A 27 -7.16 12.80 -8.39
C ALA A 27 -6.01 11.88 -8.88
N TYR A 28 -5.85 10.76 -8.20
CA TYR A 28 -4.79 9.78 -8.44
C TYR A 28 -5.41 8.51 -9.01
N THR A 29 -5.00 8.09 -10.19
CA THR A 29 -5.51 6.88 -10.85
C THR A 29 -4.45 5.80 -10.91
N CYS A 30 -4.88 4.54 -10.86
CA CYS A 30 -4.02 3.40 -11.11
C CYS A 30 -4.17 2.97 -12.57
N GLU A 31 -3.09 3.03 -13.35
CA GLU A 31 -3.07 2.57 -14.75
C GLU A 31 -2.30 1.26 -14.91
N ALA A 32 -2.29 0.41 -13.87
CA ALA A 32 -1.71 -0.91 -13.98
C ALA A 32 -2.47 -1.75 -15.02
N LEU A 33 -1.75 -2.53 -15.82
CA LEU A 33 -2.32 -3.41 -16.84
C LEU A 33 -3.31 -4.39 -16.20
N GLY A 34 -4.59 -4.29 -16.60
CA GLY A 34 -5.67 -5.12 -16.05
C GLY A 34 -6.26 -4.62 -14.71
N CYS A 35 -5.87 -3.45 -14.22
CA CYS A 35 -6.50 -2.84 -13.05
C CYS A 35 -7.84 -2.19 -13.44
N THR A 36 -8.95 -2.80 -13.04
CA THR A 36 -10.30 -2.29 -13.32
C THR A 36 -10.85 -1.40 -12.20
N TRP A 37 -9.97 -0.76 -11.40
CA TRP A 37 -10.42 0.04 -10.26
C TRP A 37 -11.16 1.30 -10.73
N PRO A 38 -12.47 1.43 -10.50
CA PRO A 38 -13.30 2.38 -11.23
C PRO A 38 -13.22 3.81 -10.69
N THR A 39 -12.69 3.99 -9.48
CA THR A 39 -12.71 5.28 -8.78
C THR A 39 -11.32 5.84 -8.57
N PRO A 40 -11.09 7.13 -8.88
CA PRO A 40 -9.81 7.77 -8.62
C PRO A 40 -9.64 8.03 -7.12
N PHE A 41 -8.41 7.89 -6.65
CA PHE A 41 -8.05 8.12 -5.26
C PHE A 41 -7.88 9.62 -5.00
N LYS A 42 -8.33 10.07 -3.83
CA LYS A 42 -8.20 11.47 -3.40
C LYS A 42 -6.77 11.83 -2.95
N THR A 43 -5.96 10.83 -2.60
CA THR A 43 -4.60 11.03 -2.08
C THR A 43 -3.63 10.02 -2.67
N ARG A 44 -2.36 10.43 -2.80
CA ARG A 44 -1.27 9.56 -3.23
C ARG A 44 -1.10 8.35 -2.32
N GLN A 45 -1.32 8.52 -1.02
CA GLN A 45 -1.23 7.43 -0.03
C GLN A 45 -2.30 6.36 -0.27
N ALA A 46 -3.51 6.75 -0.64
CA ALA A 46 -4.57 5.80 -0.96
C ALA A 46 -4.26 5.02 -2.25
N LEU A 47 -3.69 5.67 -3.27
CA LEU A 47 -3.21 4.99 -4.47
C LEU A 47 -2.04 4.05 -4.18
N ASN A 48 -1.04 4.48 -3.40
CA ASN A 48 0.07 3.62 -3.00
C ASN A 48 -0.44 2.37 -2.27
N ARG A 49 -1.38 2.53 -1.32
CA ARG A 49 -1.99 1.40 -0.62
C ARG A 49 -2.72 0.46 -1.58
N HIS A 50 -3.41 1.00 -2.58
CA HIS A 50 -4.04 0.19 -3.62
C HIS A 50 -3.01 -0.62 -4.40
N ILE A 51 -1.92 0.01 -4.85
CA ILE A 51 -0.84 -0.67 -5.56
C ILE A 51 -0.23 -1.77 -4.68
N GLU A 52 0.05 -1.47 -3.41
CA GLU A 52 0.59 -2.44 -2.45
C GLU A 52 -0.33 -3.64 -2.22
N MET A 53 -1.65 -3.47 -2.26
CA MET A 53 -2.59 -4.56 -1.97
C MET A 53 -3.02 -5.34 -3.21
N VAL A 54 -3.11 -4.68 -4.36
CA VAL A 54 -3.71 -5.23 -5.58
C VAL A 54 -2.63 -5.66 -6.57
N HIS A 55 -1.50 -4.96 -6.61
CA HIS A 55 -0.43 -5.20 -7.59
C HIS A 55 0.86 -5.74 -6.96
N VAL A 56 1.04 -5.59 -5.65
CA VAL A 56 2.20 -6.11 -4.93
C VAL A 56 1.77 -7.30 -4.07
N VAL A 57 2.06 -8.51 -4.53
CA VAL A 57 1.87 -9.74 -3.74
C VAL A 57 3.06 -9.92 -2.78
N SER A 58 3.32 -8.92 -1.94
CA SER A 58 4.36 -9.01 -0.91
C SER A 58 3.69 -9.09 0.44
N CYS A 59 3.31 -10.32 0.80
CA CYS A 59 2.86 -10.61 2.15
C CYS A 59 4.08 -10.67 3.08
N VAL A 60 3.92 -10.14 4.28
CA VAL A 60 4.95 -10.17 5.31
C VAL A 60 4.70 -11.36 6.22
N ASP A 61 5.67 -12.25 6.31
CA ASP A 61 5.61 -13.40 7.20
C ASP A 61 5.64 -12.98 8.67
N CYS A 62 4.85 -13.67 9.50
CA CYS A 62 5.01 -13.56 10.93
C CYS A 62 6.28 -14.32 11.37
N PRO A 63 7.19 -13.69 12.14
CA PRO A 63 8.42 -14.32 12.61
C PRO A 63 8.20 -15.34 13.74
N VAL A 64 6.97 -15.48 14.26
CA VAL A 64 6.67 -16.41 15.36
C VAL A 64 6.52 -17.82 14.81
N LEU A 65 7.37 -18.74 15.30
CA LEU A 65 7.30 -20.16 14.95
C LEU A 65 5.93 -20.74 15.31
N GLY A 66 5.33 -21.44 14.34
CA GLY A 66 3.98 -22.01 14.49
C GLY A 66 2.84 -21.04 14.17
N CYS A 67 3.12 -19.80 13.75
CA CYS A 67 2.08 -18.90 13.26
C CYS A 67 1.69 -19.23 11.82
N GLU A 68 0.39 -19.36 11.55
CA GLU A 68 -0.17 -19.66 10.22
C GLU A 68 -0.06 -18.48 9.24
N ARG A 69 0.35 -17.29 9.71
CA ARG A 69 0.49 -16.07 8.90
C ARG A 69 1.84 -16.03 8.18
N VAL A 70 2.08 -17.01 7.32
CA VAL A 70 3.30 -17.15 6.50
C VAL A 70 2.96 -17.45 5.03
N GLY A 71 3.87 -17.11 4.12
CA GLY A 71 3.74 -17.25 2.67
C GLY A 71 2.54 -16.51 2.11
N GLU A 72 1.69 -17.24 1.38
CA GLU A 72 0.45 -16.72 0.79
C GLU A 72 -0.59 -16.28 1.84
N ASN A 73 -0.54 -16.85 3.06
CA ASN A 73 -1.36 -16.46 4.20
C ASN A 73 -0.71 -15.37 5.07
N GLY A 74 0.45 -14.88 4.63
CA GLY A 74 1.17 -13.81 5.30
C GLY A 74 0.37 -12.52 5.42
N ILE A 75 0.94 -11.58 6.15
CA ILE A 75 0.28 -10.32 6.45
C ILE A 75 0.38 -9.43 5.22
N LYS A 76 -0.74 -9.22 4.55
CA LYS A 76 -0.88 -8.41 3.31
C LYS A 76 -0.29 -6.99 3.38
N ARG A 77 0.02 -6.48 4.58
CA ARG A 77 0.60 -5.15 4.77
C ARG A 77 1.60 -5.15 5.91
N LYS A 78 2.81 -4.62 5.67
CA LYS A 78 3.86 -4.47 6.71
C LYS A 78 3.37 -3.70 7.95
N GLY A 79 2.55 -2.66 7.77
CA GLY A 79 1.98 -1.90 8.88
C GLY A 79 1.00 -2.68 9.76
N ASN A 80 0.45 -3.80 9.27
CA ASN A 80 -0.45 -4.66 10.05
C ASN A 80 0.31 -5.72 10.85
N LEU A 81 1.62 -5.93 10.59
CA LEU A 81 2.44 -6.88 11.34
C LEU A 81 2.55 -6.51 12.83
N PRO A 82 2.84 -5.26 13.21
CA PRO A 82 2.83 -4.84 14.62
C PRO A 82 1.51 -5.16 15.33
N SER A 83 0.39 -4.87 14.68
CA SER A 83 -0.94 -5.15 15.23
C SER A 83 -1.22 -6.65 15.32
N HIS A 84 -0.74 -7.45 14.36
CA HIS A 84 -0.84 -8.91 14.42
C HIS A 84 -0.05 -9.48 15.59
N LEU A 85 1.20 -9.05 15.76
CA LEU A 85 2.08 -9.48 16.85
C LEU A 85 1.45 -9.18 18.22
N TRP A 86 0.86 -7.99 18.39
CA TRP A 86 0.19 -7.63 19.62
C TRP A 86 -1.07 -8.46 19.89
N ASN A 87 -1.96 -8.60 18.91
CA ASN A 87 -3.26 -9.25 19.12
C ASN A 87 -3.16 -10.78 19.19
N LYS A 88 -2.24 -11.40 18.43
CA LYS A 88 -2.14 -12.87 18.35
C LYS A 88 -1.05 -13.45 19.24
N HIS A 89 0.02 -12.69 19.47
CA HIS A 89 1.17 -13.18 20.23
C HIS A 89 1.41 -12.39 21.52
N GLN A 90 0.66 -11.31 21.78
CA GLN A 90 0.89 -10.40 22.91
C GLN A 90 2.33 -9.85 22.91
N ILE A 91 2.99 -9.85 21.75
CA ILE A 91 4.36 -9.35 21.58
C ILE A 91 4.25 -7.86 21.28
N PRO A 92 4.81 -6.98 22.14
CA PRO A 92 5.00 -5.59 21.78
C PRO A 92 5.88 -5.55 20.54
N SER A 93 5.38 -4.95 19.46
CA SER A 93 6.18 -4.76 18.26
C SER A 93 7.36 -3.85 18.61
N ALA A 94 8.50 -4.43 18.97
CA ALA A 94 9.72 -3.70 19.26
C ALA A 94 10.24 -3.09 17.95
N SER A 95 9.72 -1.91 17.60
CA SER A 95 10.41 -0.99 16.72
C SER A 95 11.65 -0.51 17.46
N GLY A 96 12.78 -1.19 17.27
CA GLY A 96 14.03 -0.77 17.87
C GLY A 96 15.13 -1.81 17.79
N SER A 97 15.73 -1.96 16.61
CA SER A 97 17.14 -2.35 16.43
C SER A 97 17.55 -2.08 14.97
N GLN A 98 17.68 -0.80 14.61
CA GLN A 98 18.75 -0.43 13.69
C GLN A 98 20.03 -0.44 14.54
N GLY A 99 20.74 -1.56 14.51
CA GLY A 99 22.11 -1.66 15.00
C GLY A 99 23.07 -1.17 13.91
N ASN A 100 24.07 -0.43 14.37
CA ASN A 100 25.11 0.37 13.69
C ASN A 100 25.44 0.16 12.21
#